data_AF-A0A7S0PV85-F1
#
_entry.id   AF-A0A7S0PV85-F1
#
_cell.length_a   1.000
_cell.length_b   1.000
_cell.length_c   1.000
_cell.angle_alpha   90.00
_cell.angle_beta   90.00
_cell.angle_gamma   90.00
#
_symmetry.space_group_name_H-M   'P 1'
#
loop_
_entity.id
_entity.type
_entity.pdbx_description
1 polymer ?
#
loop_
_entity_poly.entity_id
_entity_poly.type
_entity_poly.pdbx_seq_one_letter_code
_entity_poly.pdbx_strand_id
1 'polypeptide(L)'
;LDGVLVSAPEVPGDLSSVKPIDKNITLVRELKLFGHYIIITTSRLMIEHSGNVNAVIAACGNVTLQTLAKLDIPYDEIHFGQPHADLYIDRSVAHASNDTEKDIGWRVFSSTSKSTNETGMVAARHFNNIALEGDMVIKTAATSVLKGEMFFYSHMPADIADLFPQLIACSTPRNALEVTDGSGLVMPPSPSSNTPVASMTLARIHGVTFSHLVTARSLTSGRLNLLLAALHRLHSSAGDSASRVELDASQMCSNYLPKISRRYDKYRGLYLNLCADADSMFAQISHALSRYQAEERYVLSHVVHGDPVFSNVLLTTDPRIYLLDMRGELGEIMTLQGDVLYDLSKVYQSLFGYDYIILGQPAAERDYELLEELRDTFRSFVAEHYPKVCIPDVEMLTASHYFGIVPLHTNKQHQLAYLQTCAALLSRIDTDPSEHHLDAPSTA
;
A
#
# COMPACT_ATOMS: atom_id res chain seq x y z
N LEU A 1 5.91 9.34 28.42
CA LEU A 1 4.91 9.70 29.47
C LEU A 1 4.22 11.03 29.17
N ASP A 2 4.95 12.15 29.23
CA ASP A 2 4.38 13.49 29.04
C ASP A 2 3.86 13.72 27.62
N GLY A 3 2.73 14.40 27.57
CA GLY A 3 1.68 14.47 26.55
C GLY A 3 1.44 13.24 25.67
N VAL A 4 1.73 12.05 26.17
CA VAL A 4 1.24 10.79 25.61
C VAL A 4 0.13 10.24 26.50
N LEU A 5 0.39 10.12 27.81
CA LEU A 5 -0.61 9.68 28.79
C LEU A 5 -1.14 10.82 29.67
N VAL A 6 -0.34 11.86 29.86
CA VAL A 6 -0.69 13.06 30.66
C VAL A 6 -0.18 14.29 29.95
N SER A 7 -0.82 15.46 30.04
CA SER A 7 -0.39 16.70 29.37
C SER A 7 0.98 17.20 29.84
N ALA A 8 1.48 18.26 29.21
CA ALA A 8 2.52 19.09 29.84
C ALA A 8 1.98 19.69 31.17
N PRO A 9 2.87 20.02 32.13
CA PRO A 9 2.49 20.69 33.37
C PRO A 9 1.72 22.00 33.10
N GLU A 10 0.59 22.21 33.78
CA GLU A 10 -0.15 23.47 33.69
C GLU A 10 0.57 24.61 34.42
N VAL A 11 1.30 24.27 35.49
CA VAL A 11 2.17 25.19 36.20
C VAL A 11 3.62 24.85 35.83
N PRO A 12 4.39 25.80 35.24
CA PRO A 12 5.77 25.55 34.84
C PRO A 12 6.61 24.98 35.98
N GLY A 13 7.23 23.83 35.76
CA GLY A 13 8.08 23.13 36.74
C GLY A 13 7.34 22.25 37.76
N ASP A 14 6.01 22.34 37.86
CA ASP A 14 5.23 21.48 38.76
C ASP A 14 4.65 20.27 38.03
N LEU A 15 5.38 19.16 38.08
CA LEU A 15 5.00 17.89 37.45
C LEU A 15 3.74 17.24 38.03
N SER A 16 3.19 17.75 39.13
CA SER A 16 1.91 17.29 39.70
C SER A 16 0.70 17.94 39.01
N SER A 17 0.90 19.04 38.30
CA SER A 17 -0.13 19.83 37.62
C SER A 17 -0.52 19.31 36.22
N VAL A 18 -0.13 18.08 35.87
CA VAL A 18 -0.46 17.48 34.57
C VAL A 18 -1.91 16.98 34.53
N LYS A 19 -2.55 17.04 33.36
CA LYS A 19 -3.91 16.52 33.12
C LYS A 19 -3.87 15.16 32.42
N PRO A 20 -4.82 14.24 32.69
CA PRO A 20 -4.89 12.97 31.97
C PRO A 20 -5.21 13.17 30.48
N ILE A 21 -4.67 12.28 29.64
CA ILE A 21 -5.12 12.10 28.25
C ILE A 21 -5.98 10.83 28.23
N ASP A 22 -7.26 10.98 28.56
CA ASP A 22 -8.17 9.88 28.92
C ASP A 22 -8.25 8.78 27.85
N LYS A 23 -8.23 9.15 26.57
CA LYS A 23 -8.23 8.20 25.45
C LYS A 23 -7.04 7.23 25.53
N ASN A 24 -5.84 7.76 25.72
CA ASN A 24 -4.61 6.96 25.70
C ASN A 24 -4.45 6.16 27.00
N ILE A 25 -4.92 6.70 28.12
CA ILE A 25 -4.98 5.93 29.38
C ILE A 25 -5.92 4.73 29.25
N THR A 26 -7.09 4.92 28.60
CA THR A 26 -8.05 3.83 28.35
C THR A 26 -7.43 2.73 27.49
N LEU A 27 -6.75 3.12 26.41
CA LEU A 27 -5.99 2.20 25.56
C LEU A 27 -4.97 1.37 26.36
N VAL A 28 -4.16 1.99 27.22
CA VAL A 28 -3.16 1.28 28.04
C VAL A 28 -3.83 0.30 29.01
N ARG A 29 -4.98 0.67 29.59
CA ARG A 29 -5.76 -0.21 30.47
C ARG A 29 -6.32 -1.41 29.71
N GLU A 30 -6.87 -1.21 28.52
CA GLU A 30 -7.36 -2.31 27.68
C GLU A 30 -6.21 -3.25 27.30
N LEU A 31 -5.08 -2.70 26.83
CA LEU A 31 -3.89 -3.51 26.54
C LEU A 31 -3.47 -4.34 27.76
N LYS A 32 -3.46 -3.74 28.96
CA LYS A 32 -3.17 -4.48 30.18
C LYS A 32 -4.19 -5.58 30.46
N LEU A 33 -5.49 -5.29 30.28
CA LEU A 33 -6.59 -6.24 30.46
C LEU A 33 -6.46 -7.43 29.49
N PHE A 34 -6.02 -7.19 28.26
CA PHE A 34 -5.76 -8.23 27.25
C PHE A 34 -4.41 -8.95 27.42
N GLY A 35 -3.72 -8.75 28.55
CA GLY A 35 -2.53 -9.49 28.93
C GLY A 35 -1.23 -8.95 28.35
N HIS A 36 -1.24 -7.74 27.76
CA HIS A 36 -0.02 -7.12 27.26
C HIS A 36 0.87 -6.65 28.42
N TYR A 37 2.18 -6.78 28.20
CA TYR A 37 3.23 -6.29 29.10
C TYR A 37 3.52 -4.82 28.80
N ILE A 38 3.38 -3.94 29.80
CA ILE A 38 3.42 -2.49 29.63
C ILE A 38 4.67 -1.92 30.28
N ILE A 39 5.56 -1.34 29.47
CA ILE A 39 6.75 -0.63 29.93
C ILE A 39 6.57 0.86 29.68
N ILE A 40 6.70 1.69 30.72
CA ILE A 40 6.68 3.14 30.60
C ILE A 40 8.11 3.67 30.63
N THR A 41 8.55 4.30 29.55
CA THR A 41 9.81 5.06 29.52
C THR A 41 9.53 6.56 29.64
N THR A 42 10.40 7.27 30.36
CA THR A 42 10.27 8.72 30.53
C THR A 42 11.61 9.45 30.46
N SER A 43 11.60 10.55 29.69
CA SER A 43 12.65 11.54 29.56
C SER A 43 12.46 12.77 30.48
N ARG A 44 11.52 12.69 31.44
CA ARG A 44 11.22 13.78 32.39
C ARG A 44 12.47 14.32 33.06
N LEU A 45 12.65 15.63 33.03
CA LEU A 45 13.77 16.38 33.63
C LEU A 45 15.18 15.96 33.17
N MET A 46 15.31 15.18 32.10
CA MET A 46 16.62 14.69 31.65
C MET A 46 17.52 15.82 31.13
N ILE A 47 16.95 16.84 30.50
CA ILE A 47 17.69 18.01 30.01
C ILE A 47 18.18 18.83 31.21
N GLU A 48 17.30 19.08 32.16
CA GLU A 48 17.52 19.87 33.37
C GLU A 48 18.59 19.25 34.27
N HIS A 49 18.73 17.92 34.25
CA HIS A 49 19.75 17.18 34.99
C HIS A 49 20.91 16.66 34.12
N SER A 50 21.10 17.20 32.91
CA SER A 50 22.24 16.88 32.02
C SER A 50 22.44 15.37 31.81
N GLY A 51 21.35 14.62 31.67
CA GLY A 51 21.38 13.17 31.46
C GLY A 51 21.66 12.33 32.72
N ASN A 52 21.79 12.93 33.91
CA ASN A 52 22.01 12.20 35.15
C ASN A 52 20.70 11.57 35.66
N VAL A 53 20.51 10.29 35.33
CA VAL A 53 19.32 9.51 35.70
C VAL A 53 19.07 9.48 37.21
N ASN A 54 20.13 9.35 38.02
CA ASN A 54 19.98 9.31 39.48
C ASN A 54 19.48 10.64 40.04
N ALA A 55 19.93 11.76 39.48
CA ALA A 55 19.45 13.09 39.85
C ALA A 55 17.99 13.30 39.42
N VAL A 56 17.60 12.81 38.24
CA VAL A 56 16.20 12.82 37.78
C VAL A 56 15.30 12.03 38.72
N ILE A 57 15.69 10.79 39.07
CA ILE A 57 14.91 9.94 39.98
C ILE A 57 14.73 10.64 41.34
N ALA A 58 15.79 11.25 41.87
CA ALA A 58 15.73 12.00 43.12
C ALA A 58 14.80 13.21 43.02
N ALA A 59 14.75 13.89 41.87
CA ALA A 59 13.96 15.10 41.66
C ALA A 59 12.47 14.82 41.39
N CYS A 60 12.15 13.86 40.51
CA CYS A 60 10.78 13.65 40.03
C CYS A 60 10.25 12.22 40.12
N GLY A 61 11.03 11.27 40.65
CA GLY A 61 10.62 9.87 40.74
C GLY A 61 9.32 9.69 41.52
N ASN A 62 9.28 10.23 42.74
CA ASN A 62 8.11 10.10 43.63
C ASN A 62 6.85 10.72 43.02
N VAL A 63 6.92 11.96 42.53
CA VAL A 63 5.74 12.64 41.93
C VAL A 63 5.25 11.90 40.69
N THR A 64 6.14 11.32 39.89
CA THR A 64 5.77 10.56 38.70
C THR A 64 5.02 9.27 39.06
N LEU A 65 5.50 8.52 40.05
CA LEU A 65 4.84 7.31 40.53
C LEU A 65 3.48 7.63 41.17
N GLN A 66 3.39 8.72 41.93
CA GLN A 66 2.13 9.19 42.51
C GLN A 66 1.12 9.58 41.42
N THR A 67 1.56 10.24 40.34
CA THR A 67 0.69 10.59 39.22
C THR A 67 0.14 9.33 38.52
N LEU A 68 0.99 8.33 38.25
CA LEU A 68 0.54 7.07 37.64
C LEU A 68 -0.47 6.34 38.53
N ALA A 69 -0.23 6.28 39.84
CA ALA A 69 -1.14 5.67 40.79
C ALA A 69 -2.47 6.45 40.90
N LYS A 70 -2.40 7.78 40.98
CA LYS A 70 -3.58 8.66 41.06
C LYS A 70 -4.48 8.53 39.84
N LEU A 71 -3.87 8.35 38.67
CA LEU A 71 -4.58 8.23 37.40
C LEU A 71 -4.90 6.78 37.02
N ASP A 72 -4.60 5.80 37.88
CA ASP A 72 -4.84 4.38 37.62
C ASP A 72 -4.31 3.95 36.24
N ILE A 73 -3.06 4.31 35.95
CA ILE A 73 -2.36 3.95 34.71
C ILE A 73 -1.57 2.67 34.99
N PRO A 74 -1.93 1.52 34.40
CA PRO A 74 -1.22 0.29 34.66
C PRO A 74 0.11 0.23 33.92
N TYR A 75 1.11 -0.38 34.56
CA TYR A 75 2.42 -0.69 33.98
C TYR A 75 3.03 -1.89 34.71
N ASP A 76 3.93 -2.61 34.04
CA ASP A 76 4.76 -3.67 34.61
C ASP A 76 6.15 -3.15 34.98
N GLU A 77 6.70 -2.25 34.15
CA GLU A 77 8.01 -1.63 34.37
C GLU A 77 7.95 -0.12 34.10
N ILE A 78 8.79 0.64 34.79
CA ILE A 78 9.00 2.06 34.53
C ILE A 78 10.49 2.40 34.52
N HIS A 79 10.96 3.00 33.44
CA HIS A 79 12.34 3.43 33.28
C HIS A 79 12.45 4.96 33.24
N PHE A 80 13.16 5.50 34.22
CA PHE A 80 13.56 6.91 34.25
C PHE A 80 14.86 7.07 33.47
N GLY A 81 14.98 8.21 32.79
CA GLY A 81 16.24 8.62 32.19
C GLY A 81 16.57 7.90 30.90
N GLN A 82 15.69 8.06 29.93
CA GLN A 82 15.91 7.66 28.54
C GLN A 82 17.34 8.04 28.07
N PRO A 83 18.19 7.08 27.61
CA PRO A 83 19.64 7.28 27.41
C PRO A 83 20.04 8.28 26.28
N HIS A 84 21.29 8.24 25.81
CA HIS A 84 21.70 8.77 24.49
C HIS A 84 21.80 7.63 23.46
N ALA A 85 21.20 7.80 22.28
CA ALA A 85 21.14 6.83 21.17
C ALA A 85 20.95 7.57 19.86
N ASP A 86 21.33 6.94 18.75
CA ASP A 86 21.17 7.49 17.41
C ASP A 86 19.69 7.50 16.95
N LEU A 87 18.84 6.69 17.59
CA LEU A 87 17.40 6.63 17.32
C LEU A 87 16.59 6.49 18.61
N TYR A 88 15.68 7.44 18.84
CA TYR A 88 14.64 7.36 19.86
C TYR A 88 13.25 7.30 19.23
N ILE A 89 12.35 6.53 19.85
CA ILE A 89 10.92 6.52 19.55
C ILE A 89 10.22 7.21 20.72
N ASP A 90 9.82 8.48 20.51
CA ASP A 90 9.09 9.33 21.46
C ASP A 90 8.24 10.35 20.65
N ARG A 91 7.54 11.26 21.34
CA ARG A 91 6.59 12.28 20.87
C ARG A 91 6.99 13.10 19.63
N SER A 92 8.27 13.14 19.26
CA SER A 92 8.75 13.84 18.06
C SER A 92 8.79 12.96 16.80
N VAL A 93 8.57 11.65 16.93
CA VAL A 93 8.54 10.69 15.80
C VAL A 93 7.12 10.23 15.48
N ALA A 94 6.24 10.21 16.49
CA ALA A 94 4.78 10.08 16.35
C ALA A 94 4.14 11.30 17.03
N HIS A 95 3.67 12.23 16.21
CA HIS A 95 3.18 13.53 16.64
C HIS A 95 1.94 13.35 17.52
N ALA A 96 1.93 13.91 18.73
CA ALA A 96 0.78 13.90 19.65
C ALA A 96 -0.43 14.73 19.19
N SER A 97 -0.51 15.07 17.90
CA SER A 97 -1.69 15.58 17.21
C SER A 97 -2.39 14.49 16.39
N ASN A 98 -1.79 13.30 16.29
CA ASN A 98 -2.32 12.15 15.56
C ASN A 98 -3.06 11.17 16.47
N ASP A 99 -3.92 10.40 15.83
CA ASP A 99 -4.75 9.38 16.45
C ASP A 99 -3.90 8.17 16.85
N THR A 100 -3.53 8.09 18.13
CA THR A 100 -2.66 7.03 18.69
C THR A 100 -3.16 5.61 18.38
N GLU A 101 -4.48 5.40 18.28
CA GLU A 101 -5.07 4.12 17.88
C GLU A 101 -4.67 3.72 16.46
N LYS A 102 -4.58 4.69 15.56
CA LYS A 102 -4.15 4.47 14.17
C LYS A 102 -2.66 4.26 14.08
N ASP A 103 -1.87 5.01 14.82
CA ASP A 103 -0.41 4.94 14.76
C ASP A 103 0.10 3.55 15.18
N ILE A 104 -0.57 2.91 16.14
CA ILE A 104 -0.17 1.58 16.63
C ILE A 104 -1.05 0.43 16.11
N GLY A 105 -2.12 0.74 15.37
CA GLY A 105 -3.04 -0.25 14.82
C GLY A 105 -3.98 -0.92 15.85
N TRP A 106 -4.32 -0.24 16.95
CA TRP A 106 -5.19 -0.77 18.01
C TRP A 106 -6.37 0.17 18.28
N ARG A 107 -7.61 -0.29 18.06
CA ARG A 107 -8.84 0.49 18.33
C ARG A 107 -9.42 0.15 19.71
N VAL A 108 -9.80 1.18 20.47
CA VAL A 108 -10.40 1.04 21.81
C VAL A 108 -11.84 0.53 21.71
N PHE A 109 -12.25 -0.38 22.60
CA PHE A 109 -13.51 -1.13 22.47
C PHE A 109 -14.78 -0.33 22.84
N SER A 110 -14.68 0.87 23.43
CA SER A 110 -15.84 1.62 23.93
C SER A 110 -16.20 2.92 23.17
N SER A 111 -17.32 2.83 22.43
CA SER A 111 -18.35 3.86 22.16
C SER A 111 -18.06 5.15 21.36
N THR A 112 -18.81 5.27 20.26
CA THR A 112 -19.48 6.49 19.75
C THR A 112 -18.65 7.64 19.18
N SER A 113 -17.94 7.40 18.09
CA SER A 113 -17.70 8.44 17.08
C SER A 113 -18.42 8.09 15.78
N LYS A 114 -19.63 8.64 15.63
CA LYS A 114 -20.24 8.93 14.32
C LYS A 114 -19.34 9.97 13.63
N SER A 115 -18.22 9.56 13.04
CA SER A 115 -17.54 10.35 12.03
C SER A 115 -17.82 9.72 10.68
N THR A 116 -18.55 10.45 9.84
CA THR A 116 -19.01 10.10 8.49
C THR A 116 -17.87 10.05 7.45
N ASN A 117 -16.74 9.46 7.82
CA ASN A 117 -15.64 9.05 6.95
C ASN A 117 -14.91 7.95 7.73
N GLU A 118 -15.32 6.69 7.55
CA GLU A 118 -14.67 5.56 8.20
C GLU A 118 -13.18 5.53 7.81
N THR A 119 -12.33 5.71 8.82
CA THR A 119 -10.89 5.92 8.68
C THR A 119 -10.16 4.59 8.45
N GLY A 120 -9.21 4.59 7.50
CA GLY A 120 -8.49 3.42 7.00
C GLY A 120 -8.77 3.12 5.52
N MET A 121 -9.84 3.71 4.96
CA MET A 121 -10.06 3.71 3.51
C MET A 121 -9.30 4.87 2.89
N VAL A 122 -8.38 4.58 1.97
CA VAL A 122 -8.02 5.55 0.93
C VAL A 122 -9.32 5.85 0.19
N ALA A 123 -9.69 7.14 0.06
CA ALA A 123 -10.91 7.53 -0.64
C ALA A 123 -10.97 6.79 -1.99
N ALA A 124 -12.09 6.12 -2.25
CA ALA A 124 -12.27 5.33 -3.46
C ALA A 124 -11.88 6.18 -4.67
N ARG A 125 -11.05 5.59 -5.56
CA ARG A 125 -10.76 6.16 -6.88
C ARG A 125 -12.11 6.49 -7.54
N HIS A 126 -12.17 7.59 -8.30
CA HIS A 126 -13.34 8.29 -8.87
C HIS A 126 -14.43 7.48 -9.64
N PHE A 127 -14.47 6.14 -9.56
CA PHE A 127 -15.27 5.26 -10.42
C PHE A 127 -16.04 4.12 -9.71
N ASN A 128 -15.82 3.85 -8.41
CA ASN A 128 -16.47 2.76 -7.67
C ASN A 128 -17.25 3.30 -6.46
N ASN A 129 -18.52 2.88 -6.30
CA ASN A 129 -19.26 3.11 -5.07
C ASN A 129 -19.07 1.91 -4.13
N ILE A 130 -18.44 2.14 -2.98
CA ILE A 130 -18.20 1.12 -1.95
C ILE A 130 -19.16 1.40 -0.79
N ALA A 131 -20.02 0.44 -0.48
CA ALA A 131 -20.87 0.47 0.70
C ALA A 131 -20.41 -0.59 1.71
N LEU A 132 -20.38 -0.20 2.99
CA LEU A 132 -20.07 -1.10 4.10
C LEU A 132 -21.38 -1.42 4.81
N GLU A 133 -21.76 -2.70 4.84
CA GLU A 133 -22.94 -3.20 5.53
C GLU A 133 -22.52 -4.29 6.51
N GLY A 134 -22.28 -3.91 7.78
CA GLY A 134 -21.79 -4.82 8.81
C GLY A 134 -20.45 -5.44 8.46
N ASP A 135 -20.45 -6.77 8.30
CA ASP A 135 -19.29 -7.60 7.96
C ASP A 135 -19.17 -7.86 6.45
N MET A 136 -19.80 -7.01 5.63
CA MET A 136 -19.75 -7.10 4.17
C MET A 136 -19.29 -5.80 3.53
N VAL A 137 -18.61 -5.93 2.39
CA VAL A 137 -18.20 -4.85 1.50
C VAL A 137 -18.93 -5.03 0.17
N ILE A 138 -19.71 -4.06 -0.24
CA ILE A 138 -20.44 -4.06 -1.52
C ILE A 138 -19.73 -3.10 -2.46
N LYS A 139 -19.20 -3.62 -3.57
CA LYS A 139 -18.61 -2.83 -4.66
C LYS A 139 -19.61 -2.72 -5.81
N THR A 140 -19.91 -1.51 -6.23
CA THR A 140 -20.79 -1.24 -7.37
C THR A 140 -20.10 -0.31 -8.36
N ALA A 141 -19.98 -0.72 -9.61
CA ALA A 141 -19.38 0.08 -10.68
C ALA A 141 -19.87 -0.39 -12.06
N ALA A 142 -19.42 0.30 -13.12
CA ALA A 142 -19.69 -0.14 -14.49
C ALA A 142 -19.17 -1.57 -14.70
N THR A 143 -19.91 -2.38 -15.45
CA THR A 143 -19.56 -3.79 -15.73
C THR A 143 -18.18 -3.89 -16.38
N SER A 144 -17.80 -2.92 -17.22
CA SER A 144 -16.48 -2.85 -17.84
C SER A 144 -15.32 -2.67 -16.84
N VAL A 145 -15.60 -2.19 -15.61
CA VAL A 145 -14.62 -1.99 -14.55
C VAL A 145 -14.52 -3.22 -13.64
N LEU A 146 -15.66 -3.85 -13.30
CA LEU A 146 -15.69 -4.99 -12.37
C LEU A 146 -15.56 -6.35 -13.06
N LYS A 147 -15.72 -6.46 -14.39
CA LYS A 147 -15.69 -7.75 -15.10
C LYS A 147 -14.44 -8.57 -14.79
N GLY A 148 -13.28 -7.93 -14.70
CA GLY A 148 -12.01 -8.61 -14.47
C GLY A 148 -11.86 -9.08 -13.03
N GLU A 149 -12.20 -8.22 -12.05
CA GLU A 149 -12.25 -8.60 -10.63
C GLU A 149 -13.25 -9.75 -10.39
N MET A 150 -14.42 -9.71 -11.02
CA MET A 150 -15.40 -10.80 -10.97
C MET A 150 -14.88 -12.09 -11.63
N PHE A 151 -14.23 -11.98 -12.78
CA PHE A 151 -13.59 -13.11 -13.46
C PHE A 151 -12.50 -13.74 -12.61
N PHE A 152 -11.73 -12.93 -11.89
CA PHE A 152 -10.71 -13.40 -10.95
C PHE A 152 -11.34 -14.28 -9.88
N TYR A 153 -12.38 -13.80 -9.19
CA TYR A 153 -13.05 -14.58 -8.15
C TYR A 153 -13.71 -15.86 -8.68
N SER A 154 -14.22 -15.87 -9.91
CA SER A 154 -14.85 -17.09 -10.45
C SER A 154 -13.87 -18.17 -10.87
N HIS A 155 -12.59 -17.83 -11.04
CA HIS A 155 -11.52 -18.77 -11.43
C HIS A 155 -10.39 -18.84 -10.40
N MET A 156 -10.60 -18.31 -9.19
CA MET A 156 -9.57 -18.24 -8.16
C MET A 156 -9.15 -19.65 -7.70
N PRO A 157 -7.86 -20.02 -7.82
CA PRO A 157 -7.35 -21.31 -7.34
C PRO A 157 -7.48 -21.47 -5.82
N ALA A 158 -7.70 -22.70 -5.37
CA ALA A 158 -7.90 -23.00 -3.95
C ALA A 158 -6.64 -22.79 -3.09
N ASP A 159 -5.45 -22.94 -3.67
CA ASP A 159 -4.15 -22.78 -3.00
C ASP A 159 -3.78 -21.33 -2.65
N ILE A 160 -4.52 -20.36 -3.20
CA ILE A 160 -4.34 -18.93 -2.93
C ILE A 160 -5.58 -18.27 -2.34
N ALA A 161 -6.70 -18.98 -2.23
CA ALA A 161 -8.00 -18.41 -1.87
C ALA A 161 -7.99 -17.71 -0.50
N ASP A 162 -7.12 -18.13 0.41
CA ASP A 162 -6.93 -17.52 1.73
C ASP A 162 -6.23 -16.15 1.70
N LEU A 163 -5.65 -15.74 0.56
CA LEU A 163 -5.07 -14.40 0.35
C LEU A 163 -6.12 -13.35 -0.02
N PHE A 164 -7.38 -13.72 -0.22
CA PHE A 164 -8.41 -12.82 -0.73
C PHE A 164 -9.66 -12.83 0.16
N PRO A 165 -10.44 -11.73 0.18
CA PRO A 165 -11.76 -11.72 0.78
C PRO A 165 -12.66 -12.80 0.16
N GLN A 166 -13.51 -13.44 0.97
CA GLN A 166 -14.48 -14.39 0.43
C GLN A 166 -15.54 -13.67 -0.41
N LEU A 167 -15.77 -14.13 -1.64
CA LEU A 167 -16.91 -13.71 -2.45
C LEU A 167 -18.22 -14.26 -1.87
N ILE A 168 -19.14 -13.37 -1.50
CA ILE A 168 -20.46 -13.72 -0.95
C ILE A 168 -21.51 -13.79 -2.06
N ALA A 169 -21.55 -12.77 -2.91
CA ALA A 169 -22.50 -12.68 -4.01
C ALA A 169 -21.94 -11.80 -5.14
N CYS A 170 -22.37 -12.07 -6.37
CA CYS A 170 -22.14 -11.18 -7.50
C CYS A 170 -23.38 -11.10 -8.39
N SER A 171 -23.58 -9.95 -9.02
CA SER A 171 -24.69 -9.73 -9.95
C SER A 171 -24.23 -8.91 -11.14
N THR A 172 -24.45 -9.45 -12.34
CA THR A 172 -24.38 -8.72 -13.61
C THR A 172 -25.79 -8.51 -14.15
N PRO A 173 -26.06 -7.40 -14.86
CA PRO A 173 -27.38 -7.19 -15.46
C PRO A 173 -27.63 -8.27 -16.52
N ARG A 174 -28.75 -8.99 -16.39
CA ARG A 174 -29.12 -10.16 -17.24
C ARG A 174 -29.33 -9.86 -18.73
N ASN A 175 -29.19 -8.62 -19.20
CA ASN A 175 -29.55 -8.21 -20.57
C ASN A 175 -28.34 -7.82 -21.43
N ALA A 176 -27.34 -8.68 -21.53
CA ALA A 176 -26.31 -8.57 -22.58
C ALA A 176 -26.10 -9.88 -23.36
N LEU A 177 -26.77 -10.97 -22.98
CA LEU A 177 -26.75 -12.23 -23.71
C LEU A 177 -28.20 -12.71 -23.87
N GLU A 178 -28.63 -12.77 -25.12
CA GLU A 178 -29.87 -13.38 -25.64
C GLU A 178 -31.21 -12.65 -25.40
N VAL A 179 -31.56 -11.77 -26.33
CA VAL A 179 -32.96 -11.65 -26.79
C VAL A 179 -33.01 -12.27 -28.18
N THR A 180 -33.33 -13.56 -28.26
CA THR A 180 -33.86 -14.14 -29.49
C THR A 180 -35.37 -13.95 -29.45
N ASP A 181 -35.88 -13.04 -30.29
CA ASP A 181 -37.26 -13.22 -30.73
C ASP A 181 -37.28 -14.31 -31.82
N GLY A 182 -38.42 -14.97 -31.98
CA GLY A 182 -38.60 -16.08 -32.91
C GLY A 182 -38.49 -15.73 -34.40
N SER A 183 -37.79 -14.67 -34.79
CA SER A 183 -37.56 -14.26 -36.19
C SER A 183 -36.09 -14.15 -36.61
N GLY A 184 -35.12 -14.39 -35.72
CA GLY A 184 -33.72 -14.60 -36.11
C GLY A 184 -32.97 -13.36 -36.65
N LEU A 185 -33.45 -12.15 -36.39
CA LEU A 185 -32.75 -10.90 -36.74
C LEU A 185 -32.37 -10.11 -35.47
N VAL A 186 -31.07 -9.85 -35.31
CA VAL A 186 -30.50 -9.08 -34.20
C VAL A 186 -30.80 -7.60 -34.40
N MET A 187 -31.54 -6.99 -33.48
CA MET A 187 -31.73 -5.53 -33.42
C MET A 187 -30.59 -4.87 -32.63
N PRO A 188 -30.03 -3.74 -33.10
CA PRO A 188 -29.08 -2.98 -32.31
C PRO A 188 -29.79 -2.28 -31.14
N PRO A 189 -29.15 -2.17 -29.96
CA PRO A 189 -29.76 -1.54 -28.80
C PRO A 189 -29.99 -0.03 -29.05
N SER A 190 -31.15 0.46 -28.60
CA SER A 190 -31.50 1.89 -28.66
C SER A 190 -30.60 2.72 -27.74
N PRO A 191 -30.30 3.99 -28.09
CA PRO A 191 -29.40 4.85 -27.32
C PRO A 191 -30.17 5.48 -26.14
N SER A 192 -30.33 4.74 -25.06
CA SER A 192 -30.65 5.30 -23.74
C SER A 192 -29.53 4.96 -22.76
N SER A 193 -29.01 6.00 -22.12
CA SER A 193 -27.75 6.10 -21.39
C SER A 193 -27.69 5.39 -20.03
N ASN A 194 -27.93 4.07 -19.97
CA ASN A 194 -27.60 3.29 -18.78
C ASN A 194 -26.44 2.33 -19.08
N THR A 195 -25.22 2.75 -18.75
CA THR A 195 -24.06 1.86 -18.72
C THR A 195 -24.40 0.69 -17.79
N PRO A 196 -24.28 -0.58 -18.23
CA PRO A 196 -24.63 -1.73 -17.40
C PRO A 196 -23.78 -1.72 -16.13
N VAL A 197 -24.44 -1.72 -14.97
CA VAL A 197 -23.80 -1.69 -13.64
C VAL A 197 -23.71 -3.10 -13.09
N ALA A 198 -22.54 -3.50 -12.63
CA ALA A 198 -22.32 -4.76 -11.92
C ALA A 198 -22.15 -4.48 -10.42
N SER A 199 -22.47 -5.48 -9.59
CA SER A 199 -22.27 -5.43 -8.15
C SER A 199 -21.64 -6.71 -7.63
N MET A 200 -20.76 -6.58 -6.64
CA MET A 200 -20.07 -7.69 -6.00
C MET A 200 -20.00 -7.46 -4.48
N THR A 201 -20.37 -8.47 -3.71
CA THR A 201 -20.37 -8.46 -2.25
C THR A 201 -19.27 -9.38 -1.74
N LEU A 202 -18.35 -8.83 -0.96
CA LEU A 202 -17.21 -9.52 -0.37
C LEU A 202 -17.33 -9.53 1.15
N ALA A 203 -16.76 -10.55 1.79
CA ALA A 203 -16.57 -10.54 3.24
C ALA A 203 -15.63 -9.40 3.64
N ARG A 204 -15.97 -8.69 4.72
CA ARG A 204 -15.14 -7.62 5.25
C ARG A 204 -13.92 -8.20 5.94
N ILE A 205 -12.74 -7.68 5.58
CA ILE A 205 -11.49 -7.98 6.27
C ILE A 205 -11.17 -6.86 7.25
N HIS A 206 -10.98 -7.22 8.52
CA HIS A 206 -10.55 -6.29 9.57
C HIS A 206 -9.02 -6.24 9.62
N GLY A 207 -8.44 -5.34 8.83
CA GLY A 207 -6.99 -5.14 8.78
C GLY A 207 -6.61 -3.69 8.52
N VAL A 208 -5.31 -3.43 8.55
CA VAL A 208 -4.70 -2.13 8.25
C VAL A 208 -4.00 -2.21 6.90
N THR A 209 -4.16 -1.19 6.05
CA THR A 209 -3.49 -1.17 4.74
C THR A 209 -1.98 -0.99 4.88
N PHE A 210 -1.21 -1.54 3.96
CA PHE A 210 0.23 -1.26 3.91
C PHE A 210 0.52 0.23 3.68
N SER A 211 -0.37 0.97 3.01
CA SER A 211 -0.25 2.42 2.87
C SER A 211 -0.22 3.11 4.22
N HIS A 212 -1.14 2.71 5.11
CA HIS A 212 -1.21 3.25 6.45
C HIS A 212 0.02 2.83 7.27
N LEU A 213 0.47 1.58 7.13
CA LEU A 213 1.68 1.11 7.80
C LEU A 213 2.92 1.88 7.35
N VAL A 214 3.10 2.14 6.05
CA VAL A 214 4.29 2.82 5.55
C VAL A 214 4.30 4.30 5.94
N THR A 215 3.17 5.01 5.83
CA THR A 215 3.11 6.44 6.18
C THR A 215 3.10 6.70 7.69
N ALA A 216 2.70 5.71 8.48
CA ALA A 216 2.87 5.73 9.94
C ALA A 216 4.22 5.15 10.40
N ARG A 217 5.19 4.93 9.49
CA ARG A 217 6.54 4.38 9.79
C ARG A 217 6.52 3.05 10.55
N SER A 218 5.46 2.27 10.33
CA SER A 218 5.17 1.02 11.02
C SER A 218 5.33 -0.21 10.11
N LEU A 219 5.64 0.00 8.83
CA LEU A 219 5.98 -1.08 7.91
C LEU A 219 7.45 -1.49 8.12
N THR A 220 7.67 -2.67 8.70
CA THR A 220 9.00 -3.23 8.91
C THR A 220 9.37 -4.19 7.78
N SER A 221 10.66 -4.51 7.63
CA SER A 221 11.17 -5.51 6.68
C SER A 221 10.49 -6.88 6.84
N GLY A 222 10.20 -7.28 8.09
CA GLY A 222 9.44 -8.52 8.37
C GLY A 222 8.00 -8.48 7.85
N ARG A 223 7.30 -7.34 8.00
CA ARG A 223 5.94 -7.17 7.46
C ARG A 223 5.94 -7.08 5.94
N LEU A 224 6.95 -6.45 5.34
CA LEU A 224 7.14 -6.45 3.89
C LEU A 224 7.36 -7.89 3.37
N ASN A 225 8.18 -8.69 4.05
CA ASN A 225 8.39 -10.09 3.69
C ASN A 225 7.11 -10.94 3.74
N LEU A 226 6.15 -10.63 4.63
CA LEU A 226 4.83 -11.28 4.61
C LEU A 226 4.08 -11.00 3.30
N LEU A 227 4.06 -9.75 2.84
CA LEU A 227 3.47 -9.38 1.55
C LEU A 227 4.21 -10.05 0.38
N LEU A 228 5.54 -10.00 0.36
CA LEU A 228 6.33 -10.58 -0.71
C LEU A 228 6.19 -12.11 -0.77
N ALA A 229 6.11 -12.78 0.37
CA ALA A 229 5.81 -14.21 0.45
C ALA A 229 4.39 -14.54 -0.06
N ALA A 230 3.39 -13.72 0.28
CA ALA A 230 2.03 -13.87 -0.25
C ALA A 230 1.98 -13.71 -1.78
N LEU A 231 2.67 -12.70 -2.33
CA LEU A 231 2.79 -12.51 -3.79
C LEU A 231 3.58 -13.63 -4.46
N HIS A 232 4.67 -14.11 -3.84
CA HIS A 232 5.41 -15.25 -4.37
C HIS A 232 4.55 -16.51 -4.41
N ARG A 233 3.73 -16.75 -3.38
CA ARG A 233 2.76 -17.86 -3.38
C ARG A 233 1.72 -17.69 -4.49
N LEU A 234 1.22 -16.47 -4.69
CA LEU A 234 0.33 -16.12 -5.79
C LEU A 234 0.96 -16.46 -7.15
N HIS A 235 2.17 -15.97 -7.40
CA HIS A 235 2.90 -16.16 -8.66
C HIS A 235 3.34 -17.61 -8.91
N SER A 236 3.48 -18.39 -7.84
CA SER A 236 3.84 -19.81 -7.91
C SER A 236 2.63 -20.74 -8.06
N SER A 237 1.40 -20.20 -7.96
CA SER A 237 0.20 -20.99 -8.12
C SER A 237 0.15 -21.60 -9.53
N ALA A 238 -0.32 -22.84 -9.62
CA ALA A 238 -0.59 -23.44 -10.92
C ALA A 238 -1.69 -22.68 -11.67
N GLY A 239 -2.53 -21.89 -10.99
CA GLY A 239 -3.66 -21.22 -11.61
C GLY A 239 -4.77 -22.18 -12.01
N ASP A 240 -5.95 -21.65 -12.27
CA ASP A 240 -7.08 -22.44 -12.76
C ASP A 240 -6.92 -22.73 -14.24
N SER A 241 -6.90 -24.02 -14.59
CA SER A 241 -6.81 -24.50 -15.96
C SER A 241 -7.87 -23.90 -16.89
N ALA A 242 -9.09 -23.60 -16.40
CA ALA A 242 -10.15 -23.01 -17.23
C ALA A 242 -9.93 -21.53 -17.57
N SER A 243 -9.06 -20.84 -16.83
CA SER A 243 -8.70 -19.44 -17.08
C SER A 243 -7.44 -19.27 -17.94
N ARG A 244 -6.75 -20.37 -18.26
CA ARG A 244 -5.49 -20.34 -19.02
C ARG A 244 -5.76 -20.15 -20.52
N VAL A 245 -4.99 -19.27 -21.12
CA VAL A 245 -4.99 -18.90 -22.52
C VAL A 245 -3.56 -18.93 -23.06
N GLU A 246 -3.41 -19.24 -24.34
CA GLU A 246 -2.12 -19.07 -25.02
C GLU A 246 -1.90 -17.58 -25.26
N LEU A 247 -0.81 -17.04 -24.71
CA LEU A 247 -0.45 -15.63 -24.79
C LEU A 247 0.83 -15.50 -25.61
N ASP A 248 0.79 -14.68 -26.65
CA ASP A 248 1.99 -14.24 -27.35
C ASP A 248 2.67 -13.05 -26.62
N ALA A 249 3.88 -12.68 -27.07
CA ALA A 249 4.65 -11.59 -26.49
C ALA A 249 3.91 -10.23 -26.51
N SER A 250 3.08 -9.97 -27.53
CA SER A 250 2.30 -8.74 -27.62
C SER A 250 1.16 -8.73 -26.59
N GLN A 251 0.50 -9.87 -26.39
CA GLN A 251 -0.56 -10.02 -25.42
C GLN A 251 -0.02 -9.91 -23.99
N MET A 252 1.11 -10.56 -23.69
CA MET A 252 1.84 -10.45 -22.42
C MET A 252 2.11 -9.00 -22.02
N CYS A 253 2.44 -8.16 -23.01
CA CYS A 253 2.80 -6.76 -22.79
C CYS A 253 1.64 -5.76 -22.99
N SER A 254 0.39 -6.23 -23.12
CA SER A 254 -0.78 -5.37 -23.42
C SER A 254 -1.01 -4.26 -22.40
N ASN A 255 -0.60 -4.47 -21.15
CA ASN A 255 -0.75 -3.51 -20.05
C ASN A 255 0.43 -2.53 -19.91
N TYR A 256 1.43 -2.61 -20.80
CA TYR A 256 2.62 -1.74 -20.83
C TYR A 256 2.47 -0.63 -21.89
N LEU A 257 3.25 -0.71 -22.97
CA LEU A 257 3.36 0.35 -23.98
C LEU A 257 2.00 0.74 -24.59
N PRO A 258 1.13 -0.19 -25.02
CA PRO A 258 -0.16 0.18 -25.60
C PRO A 258 -1.02 1.02 -24.63
N LYS A 259 -0.95 0.71 -23.33
CA LYS A 259 -1.67 1.43 -22.28
C LYS A 259 -1.09 2.83 -22.08
N ILE A 260 0.23 2.97 -22.04
CA ILE A 260 0.88 4.27 -21.83
C ILE A 260 0.71 5.16 -23.06
N SER A 261 0.90 4.65 -24.28
CA SER A 261 0.71 5.42 -25.51
C SER A 261 -0.71 5.98 -25.61
N ARG A 262 -1.74 5.15 -25.39
CA ARG A 262 -3.14 5.63 -25.37
C ARG A 262 -3.38 6.76 -24.36
N ARG A 263 -2.73 6.70 -23.20
CA ARG A 263 -2.86 7.76 -22.17
C ARG A 263 -2.08 9.01 -22.58
N TYR A 264 -0.86 8.84 -23.06
CA TYR A 264 -0.04 9.96 -23.47
C TYR A 264 -0.67 10.71 -24.64
N ASP A 265 -1.07 10.02 -25.71
CA ASP A 265 -1.69 10.63 -26.89
C ASP A 265 -2.95 11.41 -26.52
N LYS A 266 -3.81 10.83 -25.66
CA LYS A 266 -5.05 11.46 -25.20
C LYS A 266 -4.80 12.69 -24.32
N TYR A 267 -3.74 12.69 -23.53
CA TYR A 267 -3.48 13.71 -22.51
C TYR A 267 -2.17 14.49 -22.73
N ARG A 268 -1.60 14.47 -23.94
CA ARG A 268 -0.27 15.04 -24.24
C ARG A 268 -0.14 16.50 -23.80
N GLY A 269 -1.17 17.30 -24.04
CA GLY A 269 -1.20 18.70 -23.60
C GLY A 269 -1.10 18.87 -22.08
N LEU A 270 -1.72 17.98 -21.30
CA LEU A 270 -1.59 17.98 -19.83
C LEU A 270 -0.15 17.69 -19.40
N TYR A 271 0.47 16.68 -19.99
CA TYR A 271 1.85 16.31 -19.69
C TYR A 271 2.82 17.46 -19.97
N LEU A 272 2.75 18.06 -21.16
CA LEU A 272 3.62 19.18 -21.54
C LEU A 272 3.41 20.43 -20.70
N ASN A 273 2.18 20.67 -20.23
CA ASN A 273 1.90 21.76 -19.31
C ASN A 273 2.48 21.54 -17.90
N LEU A 274 2.73 20.29 -17.51
CA LEU A 274 3.30 19.94 -16.21
C LEU A 274 4.82 19.82 -16.25
N CYS A 275 5.38 19.31 -17.34
CA CYS A 275 6.81 19.07 -17.50
C CYS A 275 7.21 19.25 -18.98
N ALA A 276 8.17 20.14 -19.25
CA ALA A 276 8.65 20.41 -20.60
C ALA A 276 9.32 19.19 -21.25
N ASP A 277 9.94 18.32 -20.44
CA ASP A 277 10.65 17.13 -20.90
C ASP A 277 9.73 15.93 -21.12
N ALA A 278 8.40 16.08 -20.99
CA ALA A 278 7.47 14.95 -21.03
C ALA A 278 7.49 14.18 -22.37
N ASP A 279 7.77 14.84 -23.50
CA ASP A 279 8.00 14.17 -24.80
C ASP A 279 9.22 13.24 -24.74
N SER A 280 10.34 13.74 -24.18
CA SER A 280 11.59 12.99 -24.04
C SER A 280 11.40 11.79 -23.10
N MET A 281 10.77 12.02 -21.94
CA MET A 281 10.45 10.97 -20.98
C MET A 281 9.57 9.88 -21.62
N PHE A 282 8.53 10.27 -22.37
CA PHE A 282 7.67 9.31 -23.06
C PHE A 282 8.44 8.51 -24.12
N ALA A 283 9.32 9.15 -24.90
CA ALA A 283 10.14 8.48 -25.89
C ALA A 283 11.09 7.45 -25.25
N GLN A 284 11.72 7.80 -24.14
CA GLN A 284 12.60 6.91 -23.39
C GLN A 284 11.84 5.69 -22.84
N ILE A 285 10.69 5.91 -22.17
CA ILE A 285 9.82 4.85 -21.68
C ILE A 285 9.36 3.95 -22.85
N SER A 286 8.95 4.55 -23.97
CA SER A 286 8.45 3.81 -25.12
C SER A 286 9.52 2.92 -25.75
N HIS A 287 10.75 3.44 -25.88
CA HIS A 287 11.88 2.67 -26.36
C HIS A 287 12.21 1.51 -25.41
N ALA A 288 12.26 1.76 -24.10
CA ALA A 288 12.56 0.74 -23.10
C ALA A 288 11.50 -0.37 -23.07
N LEU A 289 10.21 -0.03 -23.09
CA LEU A 289 9.12 -1.01 -23.13
C LEU A 289 9.08 -1.80 -24.45
N SER A 290 9.42 -1.16 -25.58
CA SER A 290 9.52 -1.86 -26.87
C SER A 290 10.63 -2.91 -26.85
N ARG A 291 11.79 -2.57 -26.29
CA ARG A 291 12.89 -3.52 -26.10
C ARG A 291 12.52 -4.64 -25.14
N TYR A 292 11.93 -4.29 -24.00
CA TYR A 292 11.46 -5.26 -23.01
C TYR A 292 10.55 -6.33 -23.62
N GLN A 293 9.60 -5.91 -24.47
CA GLN A 293 8.71 -6.82 -25.18
C GLN A 293 9.45 -7.63 -26.26
N ALA A 294 10.30 -6.99 -27.07
CA ALA A 294 11.01 -7.65 -28.17
C ALA A 294 12.05 -8.67 -27.68
N GLU A 295 12.67 -8.42 -26.52
CA GLU A 295 13.61 -9.31 -25.86
C GLU A 295 12.91 -10.35 -24.96
N GLU A 296 11.57 -10.35 -24.91
CA GLU A 296 10.73 -11.25 -24.11
C GLU A 296 11.15 -11.37 -22.64
N ARG A 297 11.50 -10.23 -22.02
CA ARG A 297 12.01 -10.15 -20.64
C ARG A 297 10.94 -10.31 -19.54
N TYR A 298 9.71 -10.62 -19.94
CA TYR A 298 8.61 -10.91 -19.03
C TYR A 298 8.75 -12.30 -18.41
N VAL A 299 8.20 -12.45 -17.20
CA VAL A 299 8.15 -13.74 -16.52
C VAL A 299 6.68 -14.14 -16.38
N LEU A 300 6.26 -15.10 -17.21
CA LEU A 300 4.90 -15.62 -17.19
C LEU A 300 4.60 -16.29 -15.85
N SER A 301 3.54 -15.83 -15.20
CA SER A 301 2.84 -16.52 -14.11
C SER A 301 1.44 -16.91 -14.54
N HIS A 302 0.92 -18.00 -13.98
CA HIS A 302 -0.47 -18.39 -14.19
C HIS A 302 -1.47 -17.53 -13.42
N VAL A 303 -1.02 -16.87 -12.36
CA VAL A 303 -1.81 -15.92 -11.58
C VAL A 303 -0.97 -14.70 -11.23
N VAL A 304 -1.46 -13.52 -11.58
CA VAL A 304 -0.96 -12.22 -11.10
C VAL A 304 -2.10 -11.41 -10.51
N HIS A 305 -1.79 -10.53 -9.57
CA HIS A 305 -2.74 -9.62 -8.95
C HIS A 305 -3.12 -8.47 -9.90
N GLY A 306 -2.14 -7.84 -10.53
CA GLY A 306 -2.28 -6.77 -11.53
C GLY A 306 -2.35 -5.33 -10.97
N ASP A 307 -2.50 -5.14 -9.66
CA ASP A 307 -2.35 -3.83 -8.98
C ASP A 307 -1.96 -3.95 -7.47
N PRO A 308 -0.93 -4.73 -7.06
CA PRO A 308 -0.59 -4.93 -5.64
C PRO A 308 0.18 -3.74 -5.03
N VAL A 309 -0.29 -2.52 -5.27
CA VAL A 309 0.16 -1.34 -4.51
C VAL A 309 -0.27 -1.47 -3.04
N PHE A 310 0.43 -0.82 -2.13
CA PHE A 310 0.19 -0.96 -0.68
C PHE A 310 -1.23 -0.59 -0.22
N SER A 311 -1.97 0.24 -0.97
CA SER A 311 -3.37 0.55 -0.66
C SER A 311 -4.30 -0.64 -0.84
N ASN A 312 -3.86 -1.62 -1.62
CA ASN A 312 -4.60 -2.81 -2.01
C ASN A 312 -4.15 -4.04 -1.19
N VAL A 313 -3.32 -3.83 -0.16
CA VAL A 313 -2.81 -4.89 0.70
C VAL A 313 -3.21 -4.59 2.14
N LEU A 314 -3.89 -5.53 2.79
CA LEU A 314 -4.25 -5.48 4.20
C LEU A 314 -3.39 -6.45 5.01
N LEU A 315 -3.01 -6.00 6.21
CA LEU A 315 -2.45 -6.83 7.28
C LEU A 315 -3.48 -6.94 8.41
N THR A 316 -3.87 -8.16 8.78
CA THR A 316 -4.76 -8.40 9.93
C THR A 316 -3.97 -8.47 11.25
N THR A 317 -4.68 -8.43 12.38
CA THR A 317 -4.08 -8.48 13.73
C THR A 317 -3.37 -9.81 14.03
N ASP A 318 -3.97 -10.92 13.58
CA ASP A 318 -3.24 -12.16 13.31
C ASP A 318 -2.52 -11.95 11.97
N PRO A 319 -1.17 -12.01 11.87
CA PRO A 319 -0.38 -11.44 10.78
C PRO A 319 -0.55 -12.15 9.41
N ARG A 320 -1.75 -12.07 8.84
CA ARG A 320 -2.13 -12.57 7.52
C ARG A 320 -2.27 -11.43 6.54
N ILE A 321 -1.94 -11.72 5.28
CA ILE A 321 -2.04 -10.79 4.17
C ILE A 321 -3.34 -11.05 3.42
N TYR A 322 -4.08 -9.97 3.15
CA TYR A 322 -5.21 -9.98 2.23
C TYR A 322 -4.96 -8.99 1.10
N LEU A 323 -5.16 -9.45 -0.13
CA LEU A 323 -5.03 -8.68 -1.36
C LEU A 323 -6.41 -8.25 -1.87
N LEU A 324 -6.51 -7.02 -2.35
CA LEU A 324 -7.75 -6.39 -2.81
C LEU A 324 -7.57 -5.82 -4.22
N ASP A 325 -8.67 -5.60 -4.96
CA ASP A 325 -8.65 -4.89 -6.25
C ASP A 325 -7.75 -5.55 -7.32
N MET A 326 -7.76 -6.89 -7.39
CA MET A 326 -7.10 -7.64 -8.45
C MET A 326 -7.78 -7.45 -9.82
N ARG A 327 -7.01 -7.48 -10.90
CA ARG A 327 -7.50 -7.10 -12.25
C ARG A 327 -8.24 -8.21 -12.99
N GLY A 328 -7.76 -9.45 -12.96
CA GLY A 328 -8.32 -10.57 -13.73
C GLY A 328 -8.45 -10.34 -15.24
N GLU A 329 -7.67 -9.42 -15.80
CA GLU A 329 -7.64 -9.13 -17.23
C GLU A 329 -6.25 -8.63 -17.68
N LEU A 330 -5.88 -8.99 -18.91
CA LEU A 330 -4.67 -8.56 -19.58
C LEU A 330 -5.05 -7.91 -20.92
N GLY A 331 -4.99 -6.58 -20.98
CA GLY A 331 -5.56 -5.84 -22.11
C GLY A 331 -7.07 -6.05 -22.19
N GLU A 332 -7.54 -6.73 -23.23
CA GLU A 332 -8.95 -7.08 -23.42
C GLU A 332 -9.27 -8.56 -23.10
N ILE A 333 -8.24 -9.34 -22.78
CA ILE A 333 -8.36 -10.79 -22.54
C ILE A 333 -8.65 -11.03 -21.06
N MET A 334 -9.73 -11.75 -20.77
CA MET A 334 -10.01 -12.24 -19.42
C MET A 334 -9.05 -13.38 -19.12
N THR A 335 -8.16 -13.18 -18.14
CA THR A 335 -7.19 -14.18 -17.73
C THR A 335 -6.63 -13.80 -16.36
N LEU A 336 -6.21 -14.80 -15.60
CA LEU A 336 -5.44 -14.62 -14.37
C LEU A 336 -3.94 -14.47 -14.67
N GLN A 337 -3.50 -14.86 -15.86
CA GLN A 337 -2.11 -14.91 -16.24
C GLN A 337 -1.55 -13.51 -16.47
N GLY A 338 -0.25 -13.39 -16.29
CA GLY A 338 0.43 -12.15 -16.62
C GLY A 338 1.90 -12.22 -16.29
N ASP A 339 2.53 -11.06 -16.37
CA ASP A 339 3.93 -10.88 -16.07
C ASP A 339 4.13 -10.57 -14.58
N VAL A 340 4.94 -11.39 -13.91
CA VAL A 340 5.34 -11.19 -12.52
C VAL A 340 5.96 -9.81 -12.28
N LEU A 341 6.72 -9.28 -13.25
CA LEU A 341 7.34 -7.97 -13.11
C LEU A 341 6.32 -6.83 -13.05
N TYR A 342 5.09 -7.03 -13.57
CA TYR A 342 4.00 -6.06 -13.43
C TYR A 342 3.64 -5.86 -11.96
N ASP A 343 3.51 -6.95 -11.21
CA ASP A 343 3.15 -6.93 -9.80
C ASP A 343 4.31 -6.44 -8.93
N LEU A 344 5.52 -6.94 -9.19
CA LEU A 344 6.72 -6.51 -8.47
C LEU A 344 6.96 -5.00 -8.65
N SER A 345 6.77 -4.46 -9.86
CA SER A 345 6.89 -3.00 -10.11
C SER A 345 5.75 -2.18 -9.48
N LYS A 346 4.59 -2.78 -9.18
CA LYS A 346 3.52 -2.12 -8.41
C LYS A 346 3.82 -2.05 -6.91
N VAL A 347 4.41 -3.10 -6.34
CA VAL A 347 4.94 -3.05 -4.98
C VAL A 347 6.08 -2.02 -4.90
N TYR A 348 6.99 -2.06 -5.88
CA TYR A 348 8.13 -1.15 -5.93
C TYR A 348 7.69 0.31 -6.15
N GLN A 349 6.59 0.55 -6.89
CA GLN A 349 5.92 1.85 -6.96
C GLN A 349 5.53 2.37 -5.56
N SER A 350 4.95 1.52 -4.69
CA SER A 350 4.71 1.89 -3.29
C SER A 350 5.99 2.21 -2.51
N LEU A 351 7.05 1.43 -2.73
CA LEU A 351 8.35 1.64 -2.10
C LEU A 351 9.09 2.90 -2.58
N PHE A 352 8.66 3.54 -3.67
CA PHE A 352 9.12 4.87 -4.09
C PHE A 352 8.26 6.03 -3.57
N GLY A 353 7.36 5.74 -2.62
CA GLY A 353 6.57 6.75 -1.94
C GLY A 353 5.27 7.12 -2.65
N TYR A 354 4.76 6.25 -3.53
CA TYR A 354 3.42 6.41 -4.12
C TYR A 354 2.35 6.69 -3.06
N ASP A 355 2.41 5.99 -1.93
CA ASP A 355 1.45 6.09 -0.82
C ASP A 355 1.43 7.48 -0.16
N TYR A 356 2.59 8.13 -0.03
CA TYR A 356 2.70 9.51 0.45
C TYR A 356 2.04 10.49 -0.53
N ILE A 357 2.24 10.28 -1.83
CA ILE A 357 1.66 11.13 -2.88
C ILE A 357 0.13 11.00 -2.88
N ILE A 358 -0.43 9.79 -2.88
CA ILE A 358 -1.91 9.63 -2.92
C ILE A 358 -2.59 10.17 -1.66
N LEU A 359 -1.96 10.07 -0.50
CA LEU A 359 -2.50 10.57 0.76
C LEU A 359 -2.27 12.08 0.93
N GLY A 360 -1.55 12.73 0.01
CA GLY A 360 -1.20 14.14 0.11
C GLY A 360 -0.33 14.46 1.33
N GLN A 361 0.46 13.49 1.79
CA GLN A 361 1.35 13.62 2.94
C GLN A 361 2.78 13.85 2.45
N PRO A 362 3.45 14.95 2.81
CA PRO A 362 4.85 15.13 2.48
C PRO A 362 5.71 14.11 3.22
N ALA A 363 6.58 13.41 2.50
CA ALA A 363 7.57 12.52 3.11
C ALA A 363 8.71 13.35 3.73
N ALA A 364 9.08 13.02 4.96
CA ALA A 364 10.25 13.58 5.64
C ALA A 364 11.50 12.72 5.38
N GLU A 365 12.68 13.22 5.77
CA GLU A 365 13.97 12.51 5.60
C GLU A 365 13.93 11.07 6.11
N ARG A 366 13.42 10.86 7.33
CA ARG A 366 13.24 9.54 7.94
C ARG A 366 12.32 8.60 7.14
N ASP A 367 11.36 9.15 6.39
CA ASP A 367 10.49 8.34 5.53
C ASP A 367 11.26 7.82 4.32
N TYR A 368 12.19 8.61 3.77
CA TYR A 368 13.05 8.17 2.68
C TYR A 368 14.07 7.11 3.12
N GLU A 369 14.62 7.24 4.33
CA GLU A 369 15.49 6.23 4.95
C GLU A 369 14.75 4.89 5.11
N LEU A 370 13.55 4.92 5.70
CA LEU A 370 12.70 3.73 5.83
C LEU A 370 12.40 3.10 4.47
N LEU A 371 12.01 3.91 3.49
CA LEU A 371 11.71 3.41 2.15
C LEU A 371 12.97 2.80 1.48
N GLU A 372 14.18 3.30 1.76
CA GLU A 372 15.42 2.67 1.26
C GLU A 372 15.68 1.30 1.90
N GLU A 373 15.53 1.17 3.23
CA GLU A 373 15.64 -0.13 3.91
C GLU A 373 14.62 -1.15 3.37
N LEU A 374 13.40 -0.70 3.12
CA LEU A 374 12.36 -1.54 2.53
C LEU A 374 12.66 -1.91 1.08
N ARG A 375 13.30 -1.01 0.30
CA ARG A 375 13.81 -1.33 -1.05
C ARG A 375 14.94 -2.36 -1.00
N ASP A 376 15.86 -2.28 -0.04
CA ASP A 376 16.91 -3.29 0.16
C ASP A 376 16.33 -4.66 0.49
N THR A 377 15.32 -4.68 1.38
CA THR A 377 14.58 -5.89 1.72
C THR A 377 13.89 -6.48 0.49
N PHE A 378 13.23 -5.64 -0.30
CA PHE A 378 12.59 -6.04 -1.56
C PHE A 378 13.60 -6.63 -2.55
N ARG A 379 14.73 -5.93 -2.80
CA ARG A 379 15.78 -6.39 -3.72
C ARG A 379 16.34 -7.74 -3.29
N SER A 380 16.61 -7.91 -1.99
CA SER A 380 17.10 -9.18 -1.43
C SER A 380 16.11 -10.31 -1.64
N PHE A 381 14.83 -10.08 -1.34
CA PHE A 381 13.77 -11.07 -1.55
C PHE A 381 13.61 -11.43 -3.03
N VAL A 382 13.65 -10.44 -3.93
CA VAL A 382 13.52 -10.67 -5.37
C VAL A 382 14.68 -11.49 -5.90
N ALA A 383 15.91 -11.18 -5.49
CA ALA A 383 17.10 -11.94 -5.88
C ALA A 383 17.03 -13.40 -5.42
N GLU A 384 16.49 -13.65 -4.23
CA GLU A 384 16.35 -15.00 -3.67
C GLU A 384 15.24 -15.82 -4.35
N HIS A 385 14.06 -15.23 -4.56
CA HIS A 385 12.86 -15.98 -4.95
C HIS A 385 12.48 -15.87 -6.42
N TYR A 386 13.00 -14.88 -7.15
CA TYR A 386 12.69 -14.66 -8.56
C TYR A 386 13.96 -14.61 -9.43
N PRO A 387 14.63 -15.76 -9.66
CA PRO A 387 15.95 -15.80 -10.32
C PRO A 387 15.94 -15.30 -11.78
N LYS A 388 14.76 -15.17 -12.40
CA LYS A 388 14.59 -14.64 -13.77
C LYS A 388 14.25 -13.15 -13.81
N VAL A 389 14.05 -12.51 -12.66
CA VAL A 389 13.68 -11.09 -12.58
C VAL A 389 14.93 -10.21 -12.48
N CYS A 390 14.97 -9.15 -13.28
CA CYS A 390 16.02 -8.14 -13.27
C CYS A 390 15.51 -6.87 -12.59
N ILE A 391 16.23 -6.37 -11.57
CA ILE A 391 15.84 -5.15 -10.83
C ILE A 391 15.75 -3.91 -11.74
N PRO A 392 16.69 -3.65 -12.67
CA PRO A 392 16.54 -2.59 -13.67
C PRO A 392 15.22 -2.62 -14.46
N ASP A 393 14.69 -3.81 -14.80
CA ASP A 393 13.38 -3.91 -15.46
C ASP A 393 12.25 -3.50 -14.52
N VAL A 394 12.31 -3.93 -13.24
CA VAL A 394 11.35 -3.52 -12.22
C VAL A 394 11.34 -1.99 -12.05
N GLU A 395 12.52 -1.36 -12.06
CA GLU A 395 12.68 0.10 -11.99
C GLU A 395 12.10 0.82 -13.21
N MET A 396 12.41 0.34 -14.41
CA MET A 396 11.88 0.88 -15.66
C MET A 396 10.35 0.78 -15.72
N LEU A 397 9.79 -0.39 -15.37
CA LEU A 397 8.35 -0.59 -15.30
C LEU A 397 7.71 0.31 -14.23
N THR A 398 8.38 0.50 -13.09
CA THR A 398 7.93 1.42 -12.03
C THR A 398 7.86 2.86 -12.52
N ALA A 399 8.87 3.33 -13.25
CA ALA A 399 8.86 4.65 -13.89
C ALA A 399 7.66 4.79 -14.85
N SER A 400 7.42 3.75 -15.65
CA SER A 400 6.28 3.68 -16.57
C SER A 400 4.92 3.81 -15.85
N HIS A 401 4.78 3.20 -14.66
CA HIS A 401 3.57 3.30 -13.85
C HIS A 401 3.35 4.72 -13.33
N TYR A 402 4.40 5.37 -12.85
CA TYR A 402 4.35 6.77 -12.40
C TYR A 402 3.98 7.71 -13.54
N PHE A 403 4.60 7.55 -14.70
CA PHE A 403 4.24 8.34 -15.89
C PHE A 403 2.78 8.11 -16.28
N GLY A 404 2.36 6.85 -16.37
CA GLY A 404 1.04 6.47 -16.84
C GLY A 404 -0.11 6.87 -15.92
N ILE A 405 0.13 7.08 -14.61
CA ILE A 405 -0.95 7.40 -13.65
C ILE A 405 -1.31 8.89 -13.61
N VAL A 406 -0.42 9.79 -14.07
CA VAL A 406 -0.59 11.26 -14.05
C VAL A 406 -2.00 11.73 -14.48
N PRO A 407 -2.54 11.35 -15.66
CA PRO A 407 -3.82 11.88 -16.14
C PRO A 407 -5.04 11.31 -15.39
N LEU A 408 -4.85 10.31 -14.52
CA LEU A 408 -5.92 9.73 -13.71
C LEU A 408 -6.16 10.49 -12.40
N HIS A 409 -5.28 11.42 -12.06
CA HIS A 409 -5.39 12.26 -10.88
C HIS A 409 -5.78 13.67 -11.27
N THR A 410 -6.57 14.33 -10.43
CA THR A 410 -7.00 15.73 -10.59
C THR A 410 -6.14 16.70 -9.77
N ASN A 411 -5.47 16.22 -8.72
CA ASN A 411 -4.59 17.05 -7.89
C ASN A 411 -3.27 17.33 -8.63
N LYS A 412 -3.04 18.61 -8.95
CA LYS A 412 -1.84 19.08 -9.67
C LYS A 412 -0.54 18.78 -8.92
N GLN A 413 -0.53 18.87 -7.59
CA GLN A 413 0.66 18.54 -6.79
C GLN A 413 1.00 17.05 -6.91
N HIS A 414 -0.01 16.17 -6.90
CA HIS A 414 0.22 14.73 -7.08
C HIS A 414 0.74 14.44 -8.48
N GLN A 415 0.14 15.07 -9.51
CA GLN A 415 0.59 14.94 -10.90
C GLN A 415 2.06 15.32 -11.07
N LEU A 416 2.49 16.44 -10.47
CA LEU A 416 3.87 16.90 -10.49
C LEU A 416 4.80 15.92 -9.75
N ALA A 417 4.42 15.47 -8.55
CA ALA A 417 5.20 14.51 -7.78
C ALA A 417 5.42 13.20 -8.55
N TYR A 418 4.39 12.65 -9.21
CA TYR A 418 4.53 11.45 -10.03
C TYR A 418 5.50 11.64 -11.20
N LEU A 419 5.45 12.79 -11.89
CA LEU A 419 6.39 13.08 -12.98
C LEU A 419 7.82 13.26 -12.47
N GLN A 420 8.00 13.90 -11.33
CA GLN A 420 9.31 14.06 -10.70
C GLN A 420 9.90 12.70 -10.30
N THR A 421 9.12 11.82 -9.67
CA THR A 421 9.57 10.46 -9.33
C THR A 421 9.89 9.65 -10.59
N CYS A 422 9.06 9.77 -11.64
CA CYS A 422 9.33 9.14 -12.93
C CYS A 422 10.66 9.63 -13.54
N ALA A 423 10.90 10.94 -13.57
CA ALA A 423 12.14 11.51 -14.12
C ALA A 423 13.38 11.05 -13.34
N ALA A 424 13.29 11.00 -12.01
CA ALA A 424 14.36 10.50 -11.16
C ALA A 424 14.68 9.03 -11.45
N LEU A 425 13.67 8.17 -11.62
CA LEU A 425 13.87 6.77 -11.98
C LEU A 425 14.51 6.62 -13.37
N LEU A 426 14.04 7.37 -14.37
CA LEU A 426 14.60 7.33 -15.72
C LEU A 426 16.07 7.75 -15.76
N SER A 427 16.45 8.76 -14.97
CA SER A 427 17.85 9.20 -14.89
C SER A 427 18.81 8.13 -14.34
N ARG A 428 18.33 7.23 -13.48
CA ARG A 428 19.13 6.10 -12.94
C ARG A 428 19.36 5.02 -13.99
N ILE A 429 18.40 4.82 -14.89
CA ILE A 429 18.46 3.82 -15.95
C ILE A 429 19.44 4.25 -17.05
N ASP A 430 19.53 5.55 -17.36
CA ASP A 430 20.48 6.07 -18.38
C ASP A 430 21.94 6.04 -17.91
N THR A 431 22.19 6.04 -16.60
CA THR A 431 23.56 6.03 -16.05
C THR A 431 24.22 4.66 -16.01
N ASP A 432 23.49 3.57 -16.36
CA ASP A 432 24.03 2.20 -16.29
C ASP A 432 23.92 1.39 -17.61
N PRO A 433 24.62 1.78 -18.70
CA PRO A 433 24.67 0.97 -19.92
C PRO A 433 25.86 -0.01 -19.97
N SER A 434 26.73 -0.09 -18.95
CA SER A 434 28.09 -0.67 -19.14
C SER A 434 28.66 -1.62 -18.07
N GLU A 435 27.95 -2.01 -17.00
CA GLU A 435 28.51 -2.97 -16.03
C GLU A 435 27.63 -4.20 -15.80
N HIS A 436 27.34 -5.01 -16.83
CA HIS A 436 27.06 -6.45 -16.63
C HIS A 436 27.27 -7.23 -17.93
N HIS A 437 28.48 -7.18 -18.50
CA HIS A 437 28.97 -8.27 -19.34
C HIS A 437 29.70 -9.28 -18.45
N LEU A 438 29.00 -10.39 -18.18
CA LEU A 438 29.49 -11.73 -17.90
C LEU A 438 31.03 -11.88 -17.83
N ASP A 439 31.58 -11.81 -16.62
CA ASP A 439 32.78 -12.59 -16.30
C ASP A 439 32.35 -14.06 -16.19
N ALA A 440 32.48 -14.79 -17.29
CA ALA A 440 32.50 -16.24 -17.26
C ALA A 440 33.77 -16.69 -16.52
N PRO A 441 33.68 -17.58 -15.52
CA PRO A 441 34.87 -18.12 -14.90
C PRO A 441 35.61 -19.00 -15.92
N SER A 442 36.87 -18.67 -16.16
CA SER A 442 37.78 -19.56 -16.86
C SER A 442 37.91 -20.86 -16.07
N THR A 443 37.62 -21.98 -16.72
CA THR A 443 38.01 -23.31 -16.24
C THR A 443 38.91 -23.94 -17.28
N ALA A 444 40.16 -24.15 -16.87
CA ALA A 444 41.19 -25.08 -17.37
C ALA A 444 41.50 -25.09 -18.88
#